data_AF-A0ABD5ZZ94-F1
#
_entry.id   AF-A0ABD5ZZ94-F1
#
_cell.length_a   1.000
_cell.length_b   1.000
_cell.length_c   1.000
_cell.angle_alpha   90.00
_cell.angle_beta   90.00
_cell.angle_gamma   90.00
#
_symmetry.space_group_name_H-M   'P 1'
#
loop_
_entity.id
_entity.type
_entity.pdbx_description
1 polymer ?
#
loop_
_entity_poly.entity_id
_entity_poly.type
_entity_poly.pdbx_seq_one_letter_code
_entity_poly.pdbx_strand_id
1 'polypeptide(L)' 'MKHDDMVLLRDECSDGNERACNTLERLCEDGRDDACQFVPK' A
#
# COMPACT_ATOMS: atom_id res chain seq x y z
N MET A 1 -4.36 1.44 9.82
CA MET A 1 -5.19 0.90 8.72
C MET A 1 -5.47 -0.53 9.06
N LYS A 2 -6.64 -1.05 8.68
CA LYS A 2 -6.90 -2.48 8.81
C LYS A 2 -6.20 -3.21 7.64
N HIS A 3 -5.96 -4.50 7.82
CA HIS A 3 -5.39 -5.36 6.77
C HIS A 3 -6.19 -5.26 5.46
N ASP A 4 -7.52 -5.26 5.56
CA ASP A 4 -8.42 -5.13 4.40
C ASP A 4 -8.20 -3.83 3.60
N ASP A 5 -7.91 -2.71 4.29
CA ASP A 5 -7.63 -1.44 3.63
C ASP A 5 -6.32 -1.49 2.83
N MET A 6 -5.32 -2.22 3.34
CA MET A 6 -4.03 -2.38 2.66
C MET A 6 -4.12 -3.32 1.47
N VAL A 7 -4.94 -4.38 1.57
CA VAL A 7 -5.24 -5.26 0.44
C VAL A 7 -5.93 -4.48 -0.67
N LEU A 8 -6.92 -3.65 -0.33
CA LEU A 8 -7.61 -2.81 -1.32
C LEU A 8 -6.65 -1.85 -2.01
N LEU A 9 -5.81 -1.15 -1.24
CA LEU A 9 -4.80 -0.24 -1.79
C LEU A 9 -3.82 -0.97 -2.72
N ARG A 10 -3.43 -2.21 -2.40
CA ARG A 10 -2.55 -3.01 -3.26
C ARG A 10 -3.23 -3.36 -4.57
N ASP A 11 -4.49 -3.76 -4.52
CA ASP A 11 -5.26 -4.10 -5.72
C ASP A 11 -5.47 -2.86 -6.60
N GLU A 12 -5.84 -1.72 -6.00
CA GLU A 12 -5.94 -0.44 -6.72
C GLU A 12 -4.61 -0.03 -7.33
N CYS A 13 -3.51 -0.17 -6.59
CA CYS A 13 -2.17 0.11 -7.10
C CYS A 13 -1.83 -0.81 -8.29
N SER A 14 -2.18 -2.10 -8.20
CA SER A 14 -1.97 -3.08 -9.28
C SER A 14 -2.83 -2.78 -10.52
N ASP A 15 -3.99 -2.15 -10.34
CA ASP A 15 -4.88 -1.68 -11.42
C ASP A 15 -4.41 -0.34 -12.05
N GLY A 16 -3.29 0.22 -11.55
CA GLY A 16 -2.67 1.44 -12.08
C GLY A 16 -3.03 2.71 -11.30
N ASN A 17 -3.65 2.61 -10.12
CA ASN A 17 -3.89 3.75 -9.26
C ASN A 17 -2.61 4.17 -8.52
N GLU A 18 -1.85 5.09 -9.13
CA GLU A 18 -0.59 5.62 -8.58
C GLU A 18 -0.74 6.21 -7.17
N ARG A 19 -1.92 6.75 -6.83
CA ARG A 19 -2.18 7.31 -5.50
C ARG A 19 -2.21 6.22 -4.44
N ALA A 20 -2.74 5.05 -4.77
CA ALA A 20 -2.77 3.91 -3.88
C ALA A 20 -1.35 3.37 -3.64
N CYS A 21 -0.53 3.27 -4.71
CA CYS A 21 0.88 2.90 -4.62
C CYS A 21 1.67 3.83 -3.69
N ASN A 22 1.59 5.14 -3.95
CA ASN A 22 2.27 6.16 -3.15
C ASN A 22 1.82 6.15 -1.67
N THR A 23 0.55 5.78 -1.42
CA THR A 23 0.03 5.68 -0.05
C THR A 23 0.66 4.49 0.67
N LEU A 24 0.78 3.33 0.01
CA LEU A 24 1.44 2.16 0.58
C LEU A 24 2.94 2.41 0.81
N GLU A 25 3.61 3.05 -0.14
CA GLU A 25 5.03 3.42 -0.01
C GLU A 25 5.26 4.36 1.17
N ARG A 26 4.46 5.44 1.28
CA ARG A 26 4.56 6.36 2.42
C ARG A 26 4.32 5.68 3.76
N LEU A 27 3.31 4.81 3.84
CA LEU A 27 3.04 4.06 5.07
C LEU A 27 4.24 3.19 5.45
N CYS A 28 4.85 2.52 4.47
CA CYS A 28 6.07 1.75 4.68
C CYS A 28 7.22 2.63 5.19
N GLU A 29 7.47 3.78 4.56
CA GLU A 29 8.52 4.74 4.95
C GLU A 29 8.27 5.37 6.34
N ASP A 30 7.01 5.59 6.73
CA ASP A 30 6.61 6.09 8.06
C ASP A 30 6.79 5.04 9.18
N GLY A 31 7.32 3.85 8.88
CA GLY A 31 7.62 2.80 9.86
C GLY A 31 6.44 1.86 10.12
N ARG A 32 5.45 1.80 9.22
CA ARG A 32 4.49 0.70 9.18
C ARG A 32 5.04 -0.44 8.33
N ASP A 33 5.84 -1.28 8.97
CA ASP A 33 6.40 -2.50 8.36
C ASP A 33 5.30 -3.42 7.78
N ASP A 34 4.10 -3.39 8.35
CA ASP A 34 2.94 -4.11 7.84
C ASP A 34 2.45 -3.57 6.50
N ALA A 35 2.63 -2.29 6.19
CA ALA A 35 2.29 -1.72 4.89
C ALA A 35 3.32 -2.08 3.80
N CYS A 36 4.59 -2.26 4.19
CA CYS A 36 5.68 -2.62 3.27
C CYS A 36 5.43 -3.93 2.52
N GLN A 37 4.71 -4.89 3.12
CA GLN A 37 4.37 -6.16 2.46
C GLN A 37 3.40 -5.99 1.28
N PHE A 38 2.69 -4.86 1.22
CA PHE A 38 1.68 -4.56 0.21
C PHE A 38 2.21 -3.67 -0.91
N VAL A 39 3.39 -3.06 -0.74
CA VAL A 39 4.06 -2.26 -1.79
C VAL A 39 4.44 -3.21 -2.94
N PRO A 40 3.88 -3.03 -4.15
CA PRO A 40 4.26 -3.85 -5.28
C PRO A 40 5.71 -3.57 -5.71
N LYS A 41 6.43 -4.65 -6.05
CA LYS A 41 7.84 -4.65 -6.48
C LYS A 41 7.99 -4.42 -7.97
#